data_AF-A0A915MZ77-F1
#
_entry.id   AF-A0A915MZ77-F1
#
_cell.length_a   1.000
_cell.length_b   1.000
_cell.length_c   1.000
_cell.angle_alpha   90.00
_cell.angle_beta   90.00
_cell.angle_gamma   90.00
#
_symmetry.space_group_name_H-M   'P 1'
#
loop_
_entity.id
_entity.type
_entity.pdbx_description
1 polymer ?
#
loop_
_entity_poly.entity_id
_entity_poly.type
_entity_poly.pdbx_seq_one_letter_code
_entity_poly.pdbx_strand_id
1 'polypeptide(L)'
;MYRFASLYAMGKLLNRTPVYVHDESTMHQIDKELAYAFPNFHSKIYFLRKNVTDIHTLLSQNKGRALMLTGEPVFENTRYFNHMRPQILKIFEFGKELVSKVAAIKEKIISEDKSHKICIHTRVGDFTGMGESKTGEINKALVRIIKILTRLLRNKTYSLVLFGTDKGFLKTIKTEEPISKVHYVTDLNLSRGEELNFAQQICDSFLDSADLSSFAAWMGYLMPE
;
A
#
# COMPACT_ATOMS: atom_id res chain seq x y z
N MET A 1 7.04 -0.49 -0.01
CA MET A 1 6.71 -0.57 -1.45
C MET A 1 7.23 0.63 -2.26
N TYR A 2 7.18 1.88 -1.77
CA TYR A 2 7.65 3.04 -2.56
C TYR A 2 9.13 2.95 -2.91
N ARG A 3 9.94 2.49 -1.96
CA ARG A 3 11.35 2.15 -2.19
C ARG A 3 11.57 1.25 -3.40
N PHE A 4 10.71 0.25 -3.59
CA PHE A 4 10.84 -0.78 -4.61
C PHE A 4 10.45 -0.25 -5.99
N ALA A 5 9.37 0.53 -6.07
CA ALA A 5 8.97 1.19 -7.29
C ALA A 5 9.96 2.28 -7.71
N SER A 6 10.43 3.11 -6.76
CA SER A 6 11.45 4.12 -7.00
C SER A 6 12.76 3.48 -7.46
N LEU A 7 13.18 2.39 -6.82
CA LEU A 7 14.35 1.60 -7.23
C LEU A 7 14.20 1.06 -8.66
N TYR A 8 13.04 0.48 -8.98
CA TYR A 8 12.76 0.01 -10.33
C TYR A 8 12.79 1.14 -11.36
N ALA A 9 12.08 2.25 -11.07
CA ALA A 9 11.95 3.37 -11.99
C ALA A 9 13.30 4.05 -12.24
N MET A 10 14.06 4.34 -11.17
CA MET A 10 15.41 4.88 -11.28
C MET A 10 16.35 3.91 -11.99
N GLY A 11 16.30 2.62 -11.66
CA GLY A 11 17.08 1.58 -12.32
C GLY A 11 16.81 1.59 -13.83
N LYS A 12 15.55 1.63 -14.23
CA LYS A 12 15.17 1.70 -15.64
C LYS A 12 15.64 2.98 -16.33
N LEU A 13 15.41 4.15 -15.73
CA LEU A 13 15.81 5.45 -16.29
C LEU A 13 17.32 5.56 -16.46
N LEU A 14 18.09 4.99 -15.54
CA LEU A 14 19.56 5.02 -15.56
C LEU A 14 20.18 3.83 -16.28
N ASN A 15 19.37 2.92 -16.84
CA ASN A 15 19.81 1.65 -17.42
C ASN A 15 20.71 0.84 -16.45
N ARG A 16 20.24 0.72 -15.21
CA ARG A 16 20.88 0.00 -14.10
C ARG A 16 19.97 -1.11 -13.57
N THR A 17 20.59 -2.18 -13.11
CA THR A 17 19.93 -3.29 -12.42
C THR A 17 19.58 -2.87 -10.98
N PRO A 18 18.30 -2.94 -10.56
CA PRO A 18 17.90 -2.62 -9.20
C PRO A 18 18.36 -3.72 -8.22
N VAL A 19 19.07 -3.31 -7.16
CA VAL A 19 19.58 -4.20 -6.12
C VAL A 19 19.15 -3.70 -4.75
N TYR A 20 18.62 -4.62 -3.92
CA TYR A 20 18.19 -4.35 -2.56
C TYR A 20 19.06 -5.13 -1.56
N VAL A 21 19.60 -4.40 -0.58
CA VAL A 21 20.54 -4.95 0.41
C VAL A 21 19.93 -4.88 1.81
N HIS A 22 19.91 -6.01 2.53
CA HIS A 22 19.45 -6.06 3.93
C HIS A 22 20.10 -7.24 4.69
N ASP A 23 19.84 -7.36 6.00
CA ASP A 23 20.15 -8.58 6.75
C ASP A 23 19.37 -9.80 6.24
N GLU A 24 19.92 -10.99 6.46
CA GLU A 24 19.42 -12.25 5.90
C GLU A 24 18.00 -12.59 6.36
N SER A 25 17.68 -12.40 7.64
CA SER A 25 16.34 -12.69 8.17
C SER A 25 15.25 -11.82 7.53
N THR A 26 15.52 -10.52 7.41
CA THR A 26 14.58 -9.57 6.83
C THR A 26 14.43 -9.80 5.33
N MET A 27 15.53 -10.14 4.64
CA MET A 27 15.47 -10.49 3.22
C MET A 27 14.62 -11.73 2.97
N HIS A 28 14.77 -12.79 3.77
CA HIS A 28 13.98 -14.01 3.57
C HIS A 28 12.48 -13.78 3.73
N GLN A 29 12.11 -12.91 4.68
CA GLN A 29 10.72 -12.50 4.84
C GLN A 29 10.22 -11.67 3.65
N ILE A 30 10.97 -10.64 3.26
CA ILE A 30 10.62 -9.77 2.13
C ILE A 30 10.54 -10.55 0.82
N ASP A 31 11.46 -11.49 0.60
CA ASP A 31 11.53 -12.35 -0.57
C ASP A 31 10.24 -13.18 -0.72
N LYS A 32 9.84 -13.87 0.36
CA LYS A 32 8.59 -14.64 0.40
C LYS A 32 7.36 -13.77 0.19
N GLU A 33 7.28 -12.62 0.88
CA GLU A 33 6.14 -11.71 0.77
C GLU A 33 6.02 -11.13 -0.64
N LEU A 34 7.12 -10.74 -1.27
CA LEU A 34 7.11 -10.19 -2.63
C LEU A 34 6.86 -11.26 -3.68
N ALA A 35 7.40 -12.47 -3.52
CA ALA A 35 7.12 -13.58 -4.43
C ALA A 35 5.62 -13.94 -4.44
N TYR A 36 4.98 -13.91 -3.26
CA TYR A 36 3.55 -14.14 -3.14
C TYR A 36 2.71 -12.95 -3.64
N ALA A 37 3.03 -11.73 -3.20
CA ALA A 37 2.20 -10.56 -3.48
C ALA A 37 2.43 -9.97 -4.87
N PHE A 38 3.67 -9.86 -5.32
CA PHE A 38 4.06 -9.14 -6.56
C PHE A 38 5.11 -9.94 -7.36
N PRO A 39 4.74 -11.10 -7.94
CA PRO A 39 5.70 -11.99 -8.60
C PRO A 39 6.43 -11.33 -9.79
N ASN A 40 5.75 -10.45 -10.53
CA ASN A 40 6.35 -9.70 -11.63
C ASN A 40 7.46 -8.75 -11.15
N PHE A 41 7.29 -8.13 -9.99
CA PHE A 41 8.31 -7.28 -9.37
C PHE A 41 9.45 -8.13 -8.79
N HIS A 42 9.12 -9.19 -8.06
CA HIS A 42 10.08 -10.11 -7.46
C HIS A 42 11.09 -10.63 -8.49
N SER A 43 10.62 -11.02 -9.69
CA SER A 43 11.49 -11.48 -10.79
C SER A 43 12.47 -10.43 -11.36
N LYS A 44 12.34 -9.15 -10.96
CA LYS A 44 13.10 -8.02 -11.51
C LYS A 44 14.03 -7.35 -10.50
N ILE A 45 14.06 -7.82 -9.26
CA ILE A 45 14.91 -7.26 -8.21
C ILE A 45 15.89 -8.31 -7.71
N TYR A 46 17.14 -7.88 -7.47
CA TYR A 46 18.15 -8.74 -6.87
C TYR A 46 18.28 -8.43 -5.37
N PHE A 47 18.19 -9.47 -4.55
CA PHE A 47 18.45 -9.38 -3.11
C PHE A 47 19.91 -9.74 -2.85
N LEU A 48 20.62 -8.85 -2.16
CA LEU A 48 21.99 -9.10 -1.72
C LEU A 48 22.09 -9.06 -0.20
N ARG A 49 22.82 -10.04 0.35
CA ARG A 49 23.20 -10.04 1.76
C ARG A 49 24.06 -8.81 2.03
N LYS A 50 23.89 -8.19 3.20
CA LYS A 50 24.68 -7.03 3.65
C LYS A 50 26.19 -7.32 3.80
N ASN A 51 26.65 -8.55 3.56
CA ASN A 51 28.06 -8.85 3.67
C ASN A 51 28.85 -8.18 2.54
N VAL A 52 29.90 -7.44 2.91
CA VAL A 52 30.62 -6.50 2.02
C VAL A 52 31.28 -7.21 0.84
N THR A 53 31.68 -8.47 1.02
CA THR A 53 32.29 -9.31 -0.02
C THR A 53 31.36 -9.62 -1.18
N ASP A 54 30.07 -9.82 -0.91
CA ASP A 54 29.06 -10.14 -1.94
C ASP A 54 28.75 -8.92 -2.82
N ILE A 55 28.74 -7.73 -2.21
CA ILE A 55 28.51 -6.46 -2.91
C ILE A 55 29.67 -6.14 -3.85
N HIS A 56 30.93 -6.26 -3.41
CA HIS A 56 32.09 -6.02 -4.26
C HIS A 56 32.19 -7.03 -5.42
N THR A 57 31.82 -8.29 -5.17
CA THR A 57 31.77 -9.32 -6.22
C THR A 57 30.69 -8.98 -7.26
N LEU A 58 29.50 -8.55 -6.83
CA LEU A 58 28.44 -8.14 -7.76
C LEU A 58 28.84 -6.89 -8.59
N LEU A 59 29.42 -5.88 -7.94
CA LEU A 59 29.81 -4.63 -8.60
C LEU A 59 30.95 -4.82 -9.61
N SER A 60 31.89 -5.71 -9.31
CA SER A 60 32.99 -6.07 -10.21
C SER A 60 32.50 -6.90 -11.40
N GLN A 61 31.59 -7.86 -11.20
CA GLN A 61 30.99 -8.64 -12.29
C GLN A 61 30.07 -7.79 -13.19
N ASN A 62 29.36 -6.82 -12.62
CA ASN A 62 28.41 -5.98 -13.36
C ASN A 62 28.98 -4.66 -13.89
N LYS A 63 30.31 -4.44 -13.85
CA LYS A 63 30.99 -3.23 -14.38
C LYS A 63 30.28 -1.92 -14.02
N GLY A 64 29.82 -1.78 -12.76
CA GLY A 64 29.13 -0.58 -12.28
C GLY A 64 27.71 -0.35 -12.83
N ARG A 65 27.01 -1.39 -13.32
CA ARG A 65 25.62 -1.31 -13.82
C ARG A 65 24.53 -1.60 -12.78
N ALA A 66 24.84 -1.53 -11.48
CA ALA A 66 23.84 -1.71 -10.43
C ALA A 66 23.41 -0.36 -9.84
N LEU A 67 22.11 -0.22 -9.55
CA LEU A 67 21.60 0.82 -8.67
C LEU A 67 21.27 0.16 -7.34
N MET A 68 22.00 0.56 -6.30
CA MET A 68 21.87 0.01 -4.96
C MET A 68 21.16 1.02 -4.08
N LEU A 69 20.13 0.59 -3.37
CA LEU A 69 19.58 1.35 -2.25
C LEU A 69 20.23 0.86 -0.95
N THR A 70 20.96 1.77 -0.30
CA THR A 70 21.49 1.59 1.05
C THR A 70 20.69 2.46 2.02
N GLY A 71 20.11 1.85 3.06
CA GLY A 71 19.30 2.57 4.05
C GLY A 71 17.81 2.65 3.71
N GLU A 72 17.06 3.45 4.46
CA GLU A 72 15.62 3.68 4.24
C GLU A 72 15.42 4.85 3.26
N PRO A 73 14.89 4.63 2.05
CA PRO A 73 14.71 5.71 1.09
C PRO A 73 13.40 6.47 1.34
N VAL A 74 13.49 7.79 1.23
CA VAL A 74 12.45 8.80 1.52
C VAL A 74 11.73 9.31 0.26
N PHE A 75 11.87 8.61 -0.88
CA PHE A 75 11.35 9.10 -2.17
C PHE A 75 9.93 8.58 -2.42
N GLU A 76 8.94 9.33 -1.90
CA GLU A 76 7.50 8.99 -1.94
C GLU A 76 6.70 9.79 -2.97
N ASN A 77 7.35 10.56 -3.86
CA ASN A 77 6.63 11.40 -4.81
C ASN A 77 6.34 10.66 -6.13
N THR A 78 5.09 10.23 -6.29
CA THR A 78 4.58 9.54 -7.49
C THR A 78 4.64 10.39 -8.76
N ARG A 79 4.67 11.73 -8.66
CA ARG A 79 4.68 12.62 -9.84
C ARG A 79 5.90 12.41 -10.71
N TYR A 80 7.06 12.11 -10.12
CA TYR A 80 8.29 11.84 -10.87
C TYR A 80 8.16 10.65 -11.82
N PHE A 81 7.33 9.67 -11.47
CA PHE A 81 7.18 8.43 -12.22
C PHE A 81 5.79 8.25 -12.82
N ASN A 82 4.98 9.32 -12.90
CA ASN A 82 3.62 9.22 -13.40
C ASN A 82 3.57 8.75 -14.87
N HIS A 83 4.53 9.20 -15.69
CA HIS A 83 4.71 8.72 -17.06
C HIS A 83 5.06 7.23 -17.15
N MET A 84 5.53 6.61 -16.06
CA MET A 84 5.81 5.18 -15.96
C MET A 84 4.68 4.39 -15.29
N ARG A 85 3.56 5.04 -14.91
CA ARG A 85 2.47 4.39 -14.14
C ARG A 85 2.00 3.07 -14.75
N PRO A 86 1.70 2.95 -16.07
CA PRO A 86 1.27 1.68 -16.64
C PRO A 86 2.30 0.55 -16.47
N GLN A 87 3.59 0.90 -16.52
CA GLN A 87 4.68 -0.07 -16.34
C GLN A 87 4.84 -0.46 -14.87
N ILE A 88 4.70 0.50 -13.96
CA ILE A 88 4.74 0.27 -12.52
C ILE A 88 3.57 -0.63 -12.13
N LEU A 89 2.34 -0.35 -12.59
CA LEU A 89 1.18 -1.21 -12.32
C LEU A 89 1.36 -2.63 -12.84
N LYS A 90 1.90 -2.80 -14.05
CA LYS A 90 2.17 -4.13 -14.60
C LYS A 90 3.17 -4.93 -13.75
N ILE A 91 4.12 -4.24 -13.14
CA ILE A 91 5.17 -4.87 -12.33
C ILE A 91 4.68 -5.17 -10.92
N PHE A 92 3.82 -4.31 -10.37
CA PHE A 92 3.11 -4.54 -9.12
C PHE A 92 1.74 -5.19 -9.34
N GLU A 93 1.61 -5.98 -10.40
CA GLU A 93 0.44 -6.84 -10.58
C GLU A 93 0.47 -7.94 -9.51
N PHE A 94 -0.67 -8.16 -8.87
CA PHE A 94 -0.78 -9.09 -7.78
C PHE A 94 -0.66 -10.55 -8.24
N GLY A 95 -0.09 -11.40 -7.40
CA GLY A 95 -0.03 -12.84 -7.64
C GLY A 95 -1.42 -13.47 -7.73
N LYS A 96 -1.63 -14.39 -8.67
CA LYS A 96 -2.94 -15.01 -8.94
C LYS A 96 -3.53 -15.73 -7.73
N GLU A 97 -2.68 -16.40 -6.94
CA GLU A 97 -3.08 -17.08 -5.71
C GLU A 97 -3.64 -16.08 -4.69
N LEU A 98 -2.90 -14.99 -4.44
CA LEU A 98 -3.32 -13.90 -3.58
C LEU A 98 -4.65 -13.30 -4.05
N VAL A 99 -4.76 -12.96 -5.34
CA VAL A 99 -5.99 -12.39 -5.93
C VAL A 99 -7.19 -13.31 -5.70
N SER A 100 -7.02 -14.61 -5.92
CA SER A 100 -8.08 -15.60 -5.76
C SER A 100 -8.51 -15.75 -4.29
N LYS A 101 -7.54 -15.79 -3.37
CA LYS A 101 -7.80 -15.85 -1.93
C LYS A 101 -8.57 -14.61 -1.45
N VAL A 102 -8.11 -13.42 -1.86
CA VAL A 102 -8.75 -12.14 -1.49
C VAL A 102 -10.14 -12.01 -2.11
N ALA A 103 -10.33 -12.48 -3.35
CA ALA A 103 -11.66 -12.49 -3.98
C ALA A 103 -12.65 -13.36 -3.21
N ALA A 104 -12.23 -14.54 -2.71
CA ALA A 104 -13.07 -15.40 -1.88
C ALA A 104 -13.42 -14.77 -0.52
N ILE A 105 -12.51 -13.97 0.06
CA ILE A 105 -12.77 -13.20 1.29
C ILE A 105 -13.78 -12.07 1.01
N LYS A 106 -13.57 -11.31 -0.07
CA LYS A 106 -14.49 -10.25 -0.52
C LYS A 106 -15.91 -10.79 -0.70
N GLU A 107 -16.06 -11.93 -1.35
CA GLU A 107 -17.37 -12.53 -1.62
C GLU A 107 -18.14 -12.85 -0.32
N LYS A 108 -17.44 -13.22 0.75
CA LYS A 108 -18.09 -13.54 2.04
C LYS A 108 -18.55 -12.30 2.81
N ILE A 109 -17.93 -11.13 2.56
CA ILE A 109 -18.09 -9.95 3.43
C ILE A 109 -18.90 -8.86 2.72
N ILE A 110 -18.71 -8.71 1.41
CA ILE A 110 -19.14 -7.52 0.65
C ILE A 110 -20.09 -7.88 -0.51
N SER A 111 -20.27 -9.15 -0.88
CA SER A 111 -21.05 -9.57 -2.06
C SER A 111 -22.45 -8.96 -2.15
N GLU A 112 -23.18 -8.89 -1.04
CA GLU A 112 -24.54 -8.31 -1.00
C GLU A 112 -24.53 -6.77 -0.86
N ASP A 113 -23.40 -6.18 -0.48
CA ASP A 113 -23.26 -4.76 -0.28
C ASP A 113 -22.94 -4.06 -1.60
N LYS A 114 -23.99 -3.55 -2.27
CA LYS A 114 -23.89 -2.80 -3.54
C LYS A 114 -23.63 -1.30 -3.37
N SER A 115 -23.38 -0.83 -2.14
CA SER A 115 -23.12 0.57 -1.86
C SER A 115 -21.79 1.06 -2.46
N HIS A 116 -21.61 2.38 -2.54
CA HIS A 116 -20.31 2.97 -2.85
C HIS A 116 -19.38 2.82 -1.65
N LYS A 117 -18.22 2.20 -1.84
CA LYS A 117 -17.24 1.89 -0.81
C LYS A 117 -16.24 3.02 -0.66
N ILE A 118 -16.38 3.76 0.44
CA ILE A 118 -15.41 4.76 0.86
C ILE A 118 -14.40 4.04 1.78
N CYS A 119 -13.22 3.78 1.25
CA CYS A 119 -12.13 3.19 1.99
C CYS A 119 -11.33 4.25 2.72
N ILE A 120 -11.03 4.02 3.99
CA ILE A 120 -10.29 4.95 4.82
C ILE A 120 -9.14 4.19 5.46
N HIS A 121 -7.92 4.65 5.21
CA HIS A 121 -6.74 4.14 5.89
C HIS A 121 -6.31 5.10 7.00
N THR A 122 -6.04 4.55 8.18
CA THR A 122 -5.55 5.29 9.34
C THR A 122 -4.27 4.67 9.88
N ARG A 123 -3.35 5.51 10.35
CA ARG A 123 -2.11 5.09 11.03
C ARG A 123 -1.94 5.92 12.29
N VAL A 124 -2.55 5.46 13.37
CA VAL A 124 -2.55 6.19 14.66
C VAL A 124 -1.52 5.63 15.64
N GLY A 125 -1.19 4.34 15.57
CA GLY A 125 -0.33 3.68 16.55
C GLY A 125 1.06 4.31 16.69
N ASP A 126 1.94 4.06 15.73
CA ASP A 126 3.34 4.49 15.74
C ASP A 126 3.56 5.99 15.46
N PHE A 127 2.49 6.74 15.19
CA PHE A 127 2.52 8.17 14.85
C PHE A 127 2.13 9.07 16.03
N THR A 128 1.59 8.50 17.10
CA THR A 128 1.34 9.26 18.34
C THR A 128 2.66 9.68 18.98
N GLY A 129 2.94 10.99 18.99
CA GLY A 129 4.11 11.59 19.66
C GLY A 129 5.26 12.03 18.75
N MET A 130 5.20 11.77 17.44
CA MET A 130 6.22 12.24 16.46
C MET A 130 5.85 13.57 15.78
N GLY A 131 5.09 14.43 16.48
CA GLY A 131 4.72 15.77 15.97
C GLY A 131 3.49 15.81 15.05
N GLU A 132 2.83 14.68 14.80
CA GLU A 132 1.63 14.60 13.95
C GLU A 132 0.33 14.37 14.73
N SER A 133 -0.72 14.99 14.19
CA SER A 133 -2.12 15.16 14.60
C SER A 133 -2.61 14.37 15.82
N LYS A 134 -3.19 15.09 16.79
CA LYS A 134 -3.97 14.49 17.88
C LYS A 134 -5.08 13.64 17.26
N THR A 135 -5.27 12.42 17.75
CA THR A 135 -6.29 11.47 17.25
C THR A 135 -7.68 12.10 17.08
N GLY A 136 -8.06 13.03 17.96
CA GLY A 136 -9.29 13.80 17.86
C GLY A 136 -9.38 14.73 16.65
N GLU A 137 -8.27 15.32 16.20
CA GLU A 137 -8.21 16.17 14.99
C GLU A 137 -8.32 15.35 13.71
N ILE A 138 -7.63 14.20 13.66
CA ILE A 138 -7.75 13.23 12.55
C ILE A 138 -9.22 12.80 12.41
N ASN A 139 -9.85 12.39 13.51
CA ASN A 139 -11.25 11.95 13.49
C ASN A 139 -12.18 13.08 12.99
N LYS A 140 -12.03 14.30 13.51
CA LYS A 140 -12.80 15.47 13.03
C LYS A 140 -12.60 15.73 11.54
N ALA A 141 -11.37 15.61 11.03
CA ALA A 141 -11.08 15.79 9.60
C ALA A 141 -11.74 14.69 8.76
N LEU A 142 -11.60 13.43 9.16
CA LEU A 142 -12.23 12.28 8.49
C LEU A 142 -13.75 12.44 8.40
N VAL A 143 -14.42 12.75 9.52
CA VAL A 143 -15.88 12.96 9.55
C VAL A 143 -16.31 14.09 8.61
N ARG A 144 -15.56 15.19 8.57
CA ARG A 144 -15.83 16.30 7.65
C ARG A 144 -15.66 15.89 6.19
N ILE A 145 -14.61 15.15 5.86
CA ILE A 145 -14.35 14.69 4.49
C ILE A 145 -15.41 13.68 4.05
N ILE A 146 -15.78 12.73 4.90
CA ILE A 146 -16.86 11.78 4.63
C ILE A 146 -18.14 12.55 4.28
N LYS A 147 -18.50 13.54 5.10
CA LYS A 147 -19.66 14.42 4.86
C LYS A 147 -19.60 15.18 3.53
N ILE A 148 -18.41 15.60 3.11
CA ILE A 148 -18.24 16.25 1.80
C ILE A 148 -18.41 15.22 0.67
N LEU A 149 -17.78 14.05 0.80
CA LEU A 149 -17.85 12.97 -0.20
C LEU A 149 -19.28 12.46 -0.39
N THR A 150 -20.02 12.22 0.68
CA THR A 150 -21.43 11.76 0.61
C THR A 150 -22.34 12.80 -0.06
N ARG A 151 -22.03 14.09 0.07
CA ARG A 151 -22.76 15.19 -0.60
C ARG A 151 -22.39 15.35 -2.07
N LEU A 152 -21.14 15.07 -2.44
CA LEU A 152 -20.67 15.16 -3.83
C LEU A 152 -21.18 13.98 -4.66
N LEU A 153 -21.20 12.78 -4.09
CA LEU A 153 -21.55 11.53 -4.77
C LEU A 153 -23.07 11.23 -4.82
N ARG A 154 -23.91 12.28 -4.66
CA ARG A 154 -25.40 12.29 -4.54
C ARG A 154 -26.11 11.04 -5.10
N ASN A 155 -27.16 10.59 -4.41
CA ASN A 155 -28.02 9.45 -4.77
C ASN A 155 -27.38 8.06 -4.70
N LYS A 156 -26.22 7.92 -4.04
CA LYS A 156 -25.65 6.62 -3.70
C LYS A 156 -25.87 6.30 -2.22
N THR A 157 -26.02 5.01 -1.92
CA THR A 157 -25.81 4.48 -0.56
C THR A 157 -24.31 4.28 -0.34
N TYR A 158 -23.82 4.45 0.88
CA TYR A 158 -22.39 4.40 1.18
C TYR A 158 -22.07 3.36 2.25
N SER A 159 -21.01 2.59 2.05
CA SER A 159 -20.39 1.81 3.13
C SER A 159 -18.98 2.30 3.36
N LEU A 160 -18.56 2.29 4.62
CA LEU A 160 -17.18 2.58 4.99
C LEU A 160 -16.39 1.28 5.06
N VAL A 161 -15.17 1.29 4.54
CA VAL A 161 -14.21 0.19 4.71
C VAL A 161 -12.98 0.75 5.40
N LEU A 162 -12.74 0.32 6.62
CA LEU A 162 -11.76 0.93 7.51
C LEU A 162 -10.51 0.05 7.62
N PHE A 163 -9.38 0.61 7.21
CA PHE A 163 -8.04 0.04 7.32
C PHE A 163 -7.26 0.76 8.43
N GLY A 164 -6.48 0.00 9.19
CA GLY A 164 -5.63 0.54 10.24
C GLY A 164 -5.21 -0.53 11.22
N THR A 165 -4.38 -0.15 12.19
CA THR A 165 -3.88 -1.08 13.23
C THR A 165 -4.63 -0.95 14.55
N ASP A 166 -5.24 0.21 14.83
CA ASP A 166 -5.98 0.48 16.07
C ASP A 166 -7.49 0.38 15.83
N LYS A 167 -8.04 -0.80 16.12
CA LYS A 167 -9.49 -1.05 16.05
C LYS A 167 -10.29 -0.16 17.01
N GLY A 168 -9.73 0.24 18.14
CA GLY A 168 -10.36 1.15 19.09
C GLY A 168 -10.57 2.52 18.46
N PHE A 169 -9.52 3.07 17.84
CA PHE A 169 -9.60 4.32 17.08
C PHE A 169 -10.58 4.23 15.91
N LEU A 170 -10.55 3.17 15.10
CA LEU A 170 -11.45 3.01 13.96
C LEU A 170 -12.93 3.09 14.37
N LYS A 171 -13.29 2.52 15.52
CA LYS A 171 -14.65 2.60 16.08
C LYS A 171 -15.08 4.00 16.52
N THR A 172 -14.13 4.92 16.69
CA THR A 172 -14.43 6.33 17.01
C THR A 172 -14.85 7.14 15.79
N ILE A 173 -14.59 6.64 14.57
CA ILE A 173 -15.00 7.30 13.33
C ILE A 173 -16.50 7.09 13.16
N LYS A 174 -17.28 8.08 13.60
CA LYS A 174 -18.74 8.09 13.53
C LYS A 174 -19.19 9.29 12.71
N THR A 175 -20.07 9.06 11.75
CA THR A 175 -20.64 10.09 10.89
C THR A 175 -22.16 10.14 11.09
N GLU A 176 -22.72 11.34 10.96
CA GLU A 176 -24.17 11.57 10.95
C GLU A 176 -24.79 11.25 9.57
N GLU A 177 -23.95 11.04 8.56
CA GLU A 177 -24.38 10.70 7.21
C GLU A 177 -24.93 9.26 7.15
N PRO A 178 -25.92 8.99 6.28
CA PRO A 178 -26.50 7.65 6.16
C PRO A 178 -25.49 6.66 5.55
N ILE A 179 -24.82 5.90 6.42
CA ILE A 179 -23.91 4.81 6.06
C ILE A 179 -24.67 3.47 6.19
N SER A 180 -24.68 2.67 5.13
CA SER A 180 -25.33 1.36 5.11
C SER A 180 -24.60 0.33 5.96
N LYS A 181 -23.27 0.26 5.83
CA LYS A 181 -22.42 -0.69 6.57
C LYS A 181 -21.05 -0.10 6.86
N VAL A 182 -20.42 -0.57 7.93
CA VAL A 182 -19.01 -0.28 8.26
C VAL A 182 -18.27 -1.61 8.35
N HIS A 183 -17.26 -1.78 7.51
CA HIS A 183 -16.43 -2.97 7.43
C HIS A 183 -15.06 -2.68 8.04
N TYR A 184 -14.62 -3.46 9.02
CA TYR A 184 -13.32 -3.30 9.68
C TYR A 184 -12.34 -4.34 9.12
N VAL A 185 -11.35 -3.89 8.36
CA VAL A 185 -10.37 -4.80 7.72
C VAL A 185 -9.48 -5.50 8.75
N THR A 186 -9.28 -4.87 9.92
CA THR A 186 -8.60 -5.48 11.08
C THR A 186 -9.17 -6.83 11.49
N ASP A 187 -10.45 -7.07 11.21
CA ASP A 187 -11.16 -8.27 11.65
C ASP A 187 -10.90 -9.46 10.72
N LEU A 188 -10.27 -9.21 9.58
CA LEU A 188 -10.04 -10.18 8.51
C LEU A 188 -8.65 -10.82 8.59
N ASN A 189 -7.77 -10.31 9.45
CA ASN A 189 -6.40 -10.79 9.65
C ASN A 189 -5.64 -11.00 8.32
N LEU A 190 -5.72 -10.01 7.43
CA LEU A 190 -5.05 -10.03 6.14
C LEU A 190 -3.57 -9.66 6.29
N SER A 191 -2.71 -10.30 5.49
CA SER A 191 -1.35 -9.79 5.29
C SER A 191 -1.37 -8.45 4.55
N ARG A 192 -0.27 -7.71 4.58
CA ARG A 192 -0.16 -6.40 3.90
C ARG A 192 -0.42 -6.46 2.40
N GLY A 193 0.06 -7.50 1.72
CA GLY A 193 -0.21 -7.70 0.30
C GLY A 193 -1.70 -7.96 0.03
N GLU A 194 -2.35 -8.72 0.91
CA GLU A 194 -3.78 -9.00 0.84
C GLU A 194 -4.63 -7.77 1.13
N GLU A 195 -4.25 -6.92 2.09
CA GLU A 195 -4.92 -5.63 2.35
C GLU A 195 -4.88 -4.71 1.11
N LEU A 196 -3.71 -4.60 0.46
CA LEU A 196 -3.56 -3.80 -0.76
C LEU A 196 -4.45 -4.32 -1.89
N ASN A 197 -4.47 -5.63 -2.12
CA ASN A 197 -5.32 -6.21 -3.14
C ASN A 197 -6.81 -6.15 -2.77
N PHE A 198 -7.15 -6.29 -1.49
CA PHE A 198 -8.52 -6.16 -1.01
C PHE A 198 -9.05 -4.77 -1.30
N ALA A 199 -8.27 -3.73 -0.98
CA ALA A 199 -8.61 -2.35 -1.32
C ALA A 199 -8.80 -2.16 -2.84
N GLN A 200 -7.88 -2.67 -3.66
CA GLN A 200 -7.97 -2.59 -5.12
C GLN A 200 -9.27 -3.22 -5.67
N GLN A 201 -9.75 -4.29 -5.05
CA GLN A 201 -10.94 -5.01 -5.50
C GLN A 201 -12.28 -4.39 -5.05
N ILE A 202 -12.28 -3.50 -4.05
CA ILE A 202 -13.52 -3.06 -3.39
C ILE A 202 -13.69 -1.56 -3.32
N CYS A 203 -12.60 -0.79 -3.28
CA CYS A 203 -12.66 0.63 -2.97
C CYS A 203 -13.11 1.40 -4.20
N ASP A 204 -14.21 2.15 -4.08
CA ASP A 204 -14.63 3.11 -5.10
C ASP A 204 -14.01 4.50 -4.84
N SER A 205 -13.62 4.77 -3.59
CA SER A 205 -12.93 5.98 -3.19
C SER A 205 -12.00 5.67 -2.04
N PHE A 206 -10.86 6.36 -1.97
CA PHE A 206 -9.85 6.14 -0.95
C PHE A 206 -9.47 7.44 -0.26
N LEU A 207 -9.43 7.39 1.07
CA LEU A 207 -9.01 8.47 1.92
C LEU A 207 -7.84 8.00 2.78
N ASP A 208 -6.71 8.68 2.62
CA ASP A 208 -5.55 8.48 3.48
C ASP A 208 -5.55 9.53 4.58
N SER A 209 -5.54 9.08 5.83
CA SER A 209 -5.43 9.95 7.01
C SER A 209 -4.01 10.06 7.55
N ALA A 210 -3.04 9.43 6.88
CA ALA A 210 -1.63 9.40 7.28
C ALA A 210 -0.79 9.59 6.02
N ASP A 211 -0.56 10.84 5.64
CA ASP A 211 0.16 11.25 4.43
C ASP A 211 1.60 10.72 4.35
N LEU A 212 2.25 10.49 5.50
CA LEU A 212 3.56 9.81 5.58
C LEU A 212 3.48 8.26 5.51
N SER A 213 2.28 7.70 5.34
CA SER A 213 2.09 6.26 5.19
C SER A 213 2.37 5.83 3.77
N SER A 214 3.62 5.45 3.51
CA SER A 214 4.00 4.80 2.25
C SER A 214 3.06 3.64 1.87
N PHE A 215 2.54 2.90 2.86
CA PHE A 215 1.61 1.80 2.64
C PHE A 215 0.25 2.28 2.09
N ALA A 216 -0.33 3.31 2.70
CA ALA A 216 -1.62 3.87 2.31
C ALA A 216 -1.54 4.54 0.94
N ALA A 217 -0.45 5.25 0.68
CA ALA A 217 -0.19 5.83 -0.62
C ALA A 217 -0.05 4.76 -1.73
N TRP A 218 0.45 3.54 -1.45
CA TRP A 218 0.40 2.43 -2.44
C TRP A 218 -0.99 1.86 -2.60
N MET A 219 -1.76 1.77 -1.51
CA MET A 219 -3.13 1.31 -1.56
C MET A 219 -3.94 2.15 -2.55
N GLY A 220 -3.86 3.48 -2.44
CA GLY A 220 -4.48 4.40 -3.39
C GLY A 220 -3.88 4.35 -4.79
N TYR A 221 -2.54 4.27 -4.92
CA TYR A 221 -1.87 4.26 -6.23
C TYR A 221 -2.23 3.06 -7.12
N LEU A 222 -2.41 1.88 -6.50
CA LEU A 222 -2.73 0.61 -7.18
C LEU A 222 -4.21 0.46 -7.56
N MET A 223 -5.07 1.37 -7.10
CA MET A 223 -6.48 1.34 -7.45
C MET A 223 -6.69 1.63 -8.95
N PRO A 224 -7.77 1.06 -9.55
CA PRO A 224 -8.20 1.43 -10.88
C PRO A 224 -8.49 2.93 -11.00
N GLU A 225 -8.37 3.48 -12.21
CA GLU A 225 -8.80 4.86 -12.53
C GLU A 225 -10.33 4.95 -12.69
#